data_AF-A0A951Z4X1-F1
#
_entry.id   AF-A0A951Z4X1-F1
#
_cell.length_a   1.000
_cell.length_b   1.000
_cell.length_c   1.000
_cell.angle_alpha   90.00
_cell.angle_beta   90.00
_cell.angle_gamma   90.00
#
_symmetry.space_group_name_H-M   'P 1'
#
loop_
_entity.id
_entity.type
_entity.pdbx_description
1 polymer ?
#
loop_
_entity_poly.entity_id
_entity_poly.type
_entity_poly.pdbx_seq_one_letter_code
_entity_poly.pdbx_strand_id
1 'polypeptide(L)'
;MRLRRLKVATTLLLVLAIGALAAWPWVFAAKPARDAPQRDREAYGVWVVGYFGAMIVLFGAAAAGGLLVVRETRLEFRERSRANLDALIEGLREDHQKKGDQ
;
A
#
# COMPACT_ATOMS: atom_id res chain seq x y z
N MET A 1 -4.81 6.84 -15.37
CA MET A 1 -5.22 5.41 -15.15
C MET A 1 -4.20 4.56 -14.38
N ARG A 2 -2.88 4.70 -14.59
CA ARG A 2 -1.85 3.89 -13.88
C ARG A 2 -1.89 4.03 -12.35
N LEU A 3 -2.13 5.23 -11.83
CA LEU A 3 -2.18 5.48 -10.39
C LEU A 3 -3.32 4.75 -9.66
N ARG A 4 -4.52 4.71 -10.27
CA ARG A 4 -5.67 3.96 -9.70
C ARG A 4 -5.36 2.47 -9.63
N ARG A 5 -4.75 1.90 -10.68
CA ARG A 5 -4.35 0.48 -10.70
C ARG A 5 -3.29 0.19 -9.65
N LEU A 6 -2.31 1.08 -9.47
CA LEU A 6 -1.28 0.93 -8.43
C LEU A 6 -1.88 1.01 -7.02
N LYS A 7 -2.76 1.99 -6.75
CA LYS A 7 -3.49 2.08 -5.47
C LYS A 7 -4.26 0.80 -5.17
N VAL A 8 -5.06 0.31 -6.14
CA VAL A 8 -5.84 -0.92 -5.98
C VAL A 8 -4.92 -2.13 -5.74
N ALA A 9 -3.85 -2.29 -6.51
CA ALA A 9 -2.89 -3.39 -6.35
C ALA A 9 -2.22 -3.36 -4.97
N THR A 10 -1.75 -2.20 -4.51
CA THR A 10 -1.13 -2.04 -3.19
C THR A 10 -2.13 -2.31 -2.06
N THR A 11 -3.37 -1.84 -2.18
CA THR A 11 -4.43 -2.11 -1.19
C THR A 11 -4.78 -3.59 -1.14
N LEU A 12 -4.93 -4.25 -2.29
CA LEU A 12 -5.17 -5.70 -2.34
C LEU A 12 -4.00 -6.48 -1.74
N LEU A 13 -2.76 -6.11 -2.04
CA LEU A 13 -1.57 -6.68 -1.42
C LEU A 13 -1.57 -6.52 0.10
N LEU A 14 -1.92 -5.34 0.60
CA LEU A 14 -1.99 -5.06 2.03
C LEU A 14 -3.10 -5.89 2.70
N VAL A 15 -4.29 -5.94 2.10
CA VAL A 15 -5.41 -6.75 2.61
C VAL A 15 -5.03 -8.23 2.63
N LEU A 16 -4.37 -8.72 1.57
CA LEU A 16 -3.88 -10.09 1.50
C LEU A 16 -2.82 -10.36 2.57
N ALA A 17 -1.94 -9.38 2.84
CA ALA A 17 -0.93 -9.50 3.89
C ALA A 17 -1.52 -9.52 5.31
N ILE A 18 -2.53 -8.69 5.57
CA ILE A 18 -3.28 -8.71 6.83
C ILE A 18 -4.07 -10.02 6.96
N GLY A 19 -4.70 -10.47 5.88
CA GLY A 19 -5.42 -11.74 5.83
C GLY A 19 -4.50 -12.93 6.10
N ALA A 20 -3.30 -12.93 5.50
CA ALA A 20 -2.25 -13.89 5.80
C ALA A 20 -1.88 -13.81 7.28
N LEU A 21 -1.59 -12.63 7.85
CA LEU A 21 -1.31 -12.46 9.28
C LEU A 21 -2.42 -13.03 10.17
N ALA A 22 -3.68 -12.76 9.84
CA ALA A 22 -4.85 -13.25 10.58
C ALA A 22 -5.07 -14.75 10.42
N ALA A 23 -4.51 -15.38 9.38
CA ALA A 23 -4.54 -16.82 9.16
C ALA A 23 -3.53 -17.59 10.04
N TRP A 24 -2.68 -16.90 10.83
CA TRP A 24 -1.72 -17.54 11.73
C TRP A 24 -2.31 -18.64 12.65
N PRO A 25 -3.52 -18.51 13.26
CA PRO A 25 -3.99 -19.50 14.20
C PRO A 25 -4.41 -20.78 13.48
N TRP A 26 -4.88 -20.70 12.24
CA TRP A 26 -5.18 -21.88 11.41
C TRP A 26 -3.92 -22.52 10.86
N VAL A 27 -2.93 -21.72 10.44
CA VAL A 27 -1.64 -22.19 9.95
C VAL A 27 -0.88 -22.96 11.02
N PHE A 28 -0.86 -22.46 12.25
CA PHE A 28 -0.15 -23.10 13.37
C PHE A 28 -1.02 -24.09 14.15
N ALA A 29 -2.30 -24.29 13.80
CA ALA A 29 -3.17 -25.27 14.44
C ALA A 29 -2.67 -26.71 14.24
N ALA A 30 -2.02 -27.00 13.12
CA ALA A 30 -1.49 -28.32 12.78
C ALA A 30 -0.10 -28.60 13.43
N LYS A 31 0.14 -28.10 14.64
CA LYS A 31 1.42 -28.28 15.33
C LYS A 31 1.67 -29.77 15.60
N PRO A 32 2.81 -30.34 15.18
CA PRO A 32 3.10 -31.75 15.41
C PRO A 32 3.20 -32.05 16.91
N ALA A 33 2.75 -33.24 17.30
CA ALA A 33 2.79 -33.70 18.69
C ALA A 33 4.23 -33.79 19.21
N ARG A 34 4.42 -33.68 20.53
CA ARG A 34 5.74 -33.62 21.19
C ARG A 34 6.56 -34.91 21.06
N ASP A 35 5.95 -35.96 20.57
CA ASP A 35 6.40 -37.32 20.35
C ASP A 35 6.50 -37.66 18.86
N ALA A 36 6.13 -36.73 17.97
CA ALA A 36 6.24 -36.92 16.52
C ALA A 36 7.71 -37.09 16.08
N PRO A 37 7.97 -37.86 15.00
CA PRO A 37 9.29 -38.04 14.41
C PRO A 37 10.02 -36.71 14.20
N GLN A 38 11.34 -36.70 14.40
CA GLN A 38 12.16 -35.50 14.26
C GLN A 38 12.03 -34.85 12.87
N ARG A 39 11.87 -35.68 11.82
CA ARG A 39 11.62 -35.26 10.44
C ARG A 39 10.36 -34.39 10.28
N ASP A 40 9.30 -34.68 11.02
CA ASP A 40 8.03 -33.92 10.94
C ASP A 40 8.15 -32.57 11.64
N ARG A 41 8.98 -32.48 12.69
CA ARG A 41 9.28 -31.22 13.38
C ARG A 41 10.14 -30.30 12.54
N GLU A 42 11.13 -30.85 11.84
CA GLU A 42 11.99 -30.11 10.92
C GLU A 42 11.19 -29.58 9.73
N ALA A 43 10.34 -30.42 9.12
CA ALA A 43 9.43 -30.01 8.06
C ALA A 43 8.50 -28.87 8.51
N TYR A 44 7.93 -28.97 9.72
CA TYR A 44 7.12 -27.91 10.31
C TYR A 44 7.92 -26.62 10.53
N GLY A 45 9.15 -26.72 11.04
CA GLY A 45 10.04 -25.57 11.24
C GLY A 45 10.36 -24.83 9.93
N VAL A 46 10.66 -25.57 8.86
CA VAL A 46 10.85 -25.01 7.51
C VAL A 46 9.57 -24.32 7.03
N TRP A 47 8.41 -24.92 7.28
CA TRP A 47 7.12 -24.34 6.93
C TRP A 47 6.84 -23.03 7.67
N VAL A 48 7.13 -22.98 8.98
CA VAL A 48 7.01 -21.77 9.81
C VAL A 48 7.92 -20.66 9.28
N VAL A 49 9.19 -20.98 9.00
CA VAL A 49 10.15 -20.01 8.46
C VAL A 49 9.70 -19.53 7.07
N GLY A 50 9.22 -20.44 6.22
CA GLY A 50 8.67 -20.09 4.91
C GLY A 50 7.47 -19.17 5.00
N TYR A 51 6.57 -19.40 5.95
CA TYR A 51 5.40 -18.55 6.21
C TYR A 51 5.82 -17.14 6.63
N PHE A 52 6.72 -17.00 7.62
CA PHE A 52 7.20 -15.67 8.03
C PHE A 52 8.04 -15.00 6.93
N GLY A 53 8.83 -15.76 6.17
CA GLY A 53 9.57 -15.24 5.01
C GLY A 53 8.63 -14.68 3.95
N ALA A 54 7.56 -15.41 3.61
CA ALA A 54 6.53 -14.95 2.69
C ALA A 54 5.84 -13.68 3.22
N MET A 55 5.55 -13.61 4.52
CA MET A 55 5.00 -12.40 5.14
C MET A 55 5.92 -11.19 4.98
N ILE A 56 7.22 -11.32 5.24
CA ILE A 56 8.19 -10.23 5.10
C ILE A 56 8.21 -9.72 3.66
N VAL A 57 8.25 -10.63 2.68
CA VAL A 57 8.23 -10.26 1.26
C VAL A 57 6.92 -9.55 0.89
N LEU A 58 5.79 -10.06 1.35
CA LEU A 58 4.47 -9.53 1.04
C LEU A 58 4.26 -8.13 1.64
N PHE A 59 4.62 -7.93 2.91
CA PHE A 59 4.60 -6.63 3.57
C PHE A 59 5.63 -5.67 2.96
N GLY A 60 6.83 -6.15 2.62
CA GLY A 60 7.84 -5.36 1.92
C GLY A 60 7.37 -4.86 0.56
N ALA A 61 6.72 -5.73 -0.23
CA ALA A 61 6.13 -5.35 -1.51
C ALA A 61 4.99 -4.35 -1.34
N ALA A 62 4.12 -4.53 -0.34
CA ALA A 62 3.06 -3.58 -0.02
C ALA A 62 3.61 -2.21 0.41
N ALA A 63 4.67 -2.19 1.24
CA ALA A 63 5.33 -0.97 1.67
C ALA A 63 6.00 -0.22 0.50
N ALA A 64 6.70 -0.95 -0.38
CA ALA A 64 7.30 -0.39 -1.59
C ALA A 64 6.23 0.19 -2.53
N GLY A 65 5.12 -0.55 -2.74
CA GLY A 65 3.97 -0.06 -3.51
C GLY A 65 3.34 1.18 -2.90
N GLY A 66 3.25 1.25 -1.57
CA GLY A 66 2.75 2.41 -0.83
C GLY A 66 3.63 3.65 -1.02
N LEU A 67 4.95 3.50 -0.94
CA LEU A 67 5.90 4.58 -1.19
C LEU A 67 5.77 5.15 -2.61
N LEU A 68 5.62 4.29 -3.62
CA LEU A 68 5.40 4.71 -5.00
C LEU A 68 4.09 5.49 -5.15
N VAL A 69 3.00 5.02 -4.52
CA VAL A 69 1.72 5.72 -4.50
C VAL A 69 1.84 7.10 -3.87
N VAL A 70 2.55 7.22 -2.74
CA VAL A 70 2.75 8.50 -2.05
C VAL A 70 3.57 9.45 -2.91
N ARG A 71 4.66 8.96 -3.52
CA ARG A 71 5.52 9.77 -4.39
C ARG A 71 4.73 10.36 -5.55
N GLU A 72 3.97 9.54 -6.25
CA GLU A 72 3.12 9.98 -7.36
C GLU A 72 2.00 10.92 -6.90
N THR A 73 1.37 10.64 -5.75
CA THR A 73 0.29 11.50 -5.23
C THR A 73 0.83 12.89 -4.85
N ARG A 74 2.06 13.01 -4.34
CA ARG A 74 2.68 14.32 -4.08
C ARG A 74 2.95 15.10 -5.36
N LEU A 75 3.32 14.43 -6.45
CA LEU A 75 3.52 15.07 -7.75
C LEU A 75 2.19 15.60 -8.31
N GLU A 76 1.16 14.75 -8.35
CA GLU A 76 -0.19 15.17 -8.78
C GLU A 76 -0.73 16.33 -7.93
N PHE A 77 -0.50 16.30 -6.61
CA PHE A 77 -0.95 17.37 -5.72
C PHE A 77 -0.26 18.70 -6.05
N ARG A 78 1.06 18.68 -6.30
CA ARG A 78 1.83 19.89 -6.61
C ARG A 78 1.42 20.51 -7.95
N GLU A 79 1.14 19.69 -8.96
CA GLU A 79 0.62 20.16 -10.25
C GLU A 79 -0.77 20.77 -10.11
N ARG A 80 -1.67 20.10 -9.40
CA ARG A 80 -3.03 20.62 -9.15
C ARG A 80 -3.01 21.90 -8.33
N SER A 81 -2.13 22.02 -7.32
CA SER A 81 -1.99 23.25 -6.55
C SER A 81 -1.54 24.43 -7.41
N ARG A 82 -0.61 24.22 -8.36
CA ARG A 82 -0.19 25.28 -9.30
C ARG A 82 -1.34 25.71 -10.20
N ALA A 83 -2.02 24.76 -10.82
CA ALA A 83 -3.15 25.04 -11.70
C ALA A 83 -4.28 25.81 -10.97
N ASN A 84 -4.57 25.45 -9.71
CA ASN A 84 -5.55 26.19 -8.91
C ASN A 84 -5.09 27.62 -8.58
N LEU A 85 -3.81 27.83 -8.27
CA LEU A 85 -3.28 29.16 -8.00
C LEU A 85 -3.32 30.04 -9.24
N ASP A 86 -2.96 29.51 -10.40
CA ASP A 86 -3.05 30.24 -11.67
C ASP A 86 -4.50 30.62 -11.98
N ALA A 87 -5.46 29.69 -11.78
CA ALA A 87 -6.88 29.97 -11.95
C ALA A 87 -7.42 31.03 -10.97
N LEU A 88 -6.95 31.03 -9.72
CA LEU A 88 -7.29 32.04 -8.72
C LEU A 88 -6.75 33.42 -9.11
N ILE A 89 -5.51 33.50 -9.62
CA ILE A 89 -4.89 34.74 -10.06
C ILE A 89 -5.61 35.30 -11.29
N GLU A 90 -5.94 34.46 -12.26
CA GLU A 90 -6.71 34.86 -13.45
C GLU A 90 -8.10 35.38 -13.07
N GLY A 91 -8.80 34.67 -12.18
CA GLY A 91 -10.10 35.11 -11.67
C GLY A 91 -10.03 36.44 -10.89
N LEU A 92 -9.00 36.62 -10.05
CA LEU A 92 -8.76 37.89 -9.34
C LEU A 92 -8.47 39.07 -10.28
N ARG A 93 -7.81 38.80 -11.41
CA ARG A 93 -7.48 39.79 -12.42
C ARG A 93 -8.72 40.21 -13.22
N GLU A 94 -9.56 39.26 -13.63
CA GLU A 94 -10.84 39.55 -14.28
C GLU A 94 -11.76 40.38 -13.37
N ASP A 95 -11.82 40.05 -12.08
CA ASP A 95 -12.63 40.78 -11.10
C ASP A 95 -12.12 42.23 -10.89
N HIS A 96 -10.80 42.45 -10.90
CA HIS A 96 -10.24 43.80 -10.83
C HIS A 96 -10.50 44.62 -12.10
N GLN A 97 -10.45 44.00 -13.28
CA GLN A 97 -10.77 44.68 -14.54
C GLN A 97 -12.23 45.09 -14.61
N LYS A 98 -13.16 44.21 -14.23
CA LYS A 98 -14.61 44.53 -14.17
C LYS A 98 -14.94 45.67 -13.23
N LYS A 99 -14.17 45.86 -12.16
CA LYS A 99 -14.40 46.90 -11.16
C LYS A 99 -13.77 48.25 -11.51
N GLY A 100 -12.82 48.29 -12.44
CA GLY A 100 -12.17 49.52 -12.93
C GLY A 100 -12.88 50.16 -14.13
N ASP A 101 -13.74 49.42 -14.83
CA ASP A 101 -14.55 49.89 -15.96
C ASP A 101 -15.96 50.40 -15.54
N GLN A 102 -16.22 50.54 -14.24
CA GLN A 102 -17.41 51.21 -13.66
C GLN A 102 -17.03 52.56 -13.05
#